data_AF-A0A2E8LFT0-F1
#
_entry.id   AF-A0A2E8LFT0-F1
#
_cell.length_a   1.000
_cell.length_b   1.000
_cell.length_c   1.000
_cell.angle_alpha   90.00
_cell.angle_beta   90.00
_cell.angle_gamma   90.00
#
_symmetry.space_group_name_H-M   'P 1'
#
loop_
_entity.id
_entity.type
_entity.pdbx_description
1 polymer ?
#
loop_
_entity_poly.entity_id
_entity_poly.type
_entity_poly.pdbx_seq_one_letter_code
_entity_poly.pdbx_strand_id
1 'polypeptide(L)'
;MSRTRRRSIPWLVTAVGGDAIAYRDAFVALFVAVIASLVAGITLATTTDTLEALPGLLLLVPAALAVKGNIFGALGSRLGTSIQTGVFQLSPRLDTVVGQNTAAALILSLVVSVELALLAKGVAIVFNVSPTMSTIDFITVSAVGGAIASVVVLGITLVMASGSVRFGWDLDNVVAPLVTATGDVITLPALVWAAALTGRGGISGSIAVVVSIVSIIGVGWSLRIDHTILRTVMRESLPILTVAGILDLIAGITIEKRLEDFVEFPVLLILLPGFLGTAGALGGVLSSRLATKVHLGLVRPGALPRGQAGSDIVMIFTLCIPIFAVAGVVAELGGLITGQASPGLWQMTAVAVLGGLLASLAVVIVAFYSTVVAIRFGLDPDTYGIPMVTSLLDFVGAFTLILALVAVGVA
;
A
#
# COMPACT_ATOMS: atom_id res chain seq x y z
N MET A 1 -30.61 15.85 -32.44
CA MET A 1 -30.58 16.91 -31.40
C MET A 1 -29.24 16.85 -30.68
N SER A 2 -28.70 18.02 -30.37
CA SER A 2 -27.30 18.37 -30.15
C SER A 2 -26.56 17.61 -29.04
N ARG A 3 -25.48 16.88 -29.41
CA ARG A 3 -24.39 16.56 -28.48
C ARG A 3 -23.57 17.83 -28.26
N THR A 4 -23.68 18.40 -27.07
CA THR A 4 -22.83 19.48 -26.56
C THR A 4 -21.37 19.00 -26.52
N ARG A 5 -20.59 19.32 -27.56
CA ARG A 5 -19.12 19.29 -27.51
C ARG A 5 -18.70 20.31 -26.46
N ARG A 6 -18.43 19.87 -25.22
CA ARG A 6 -17.65 20.65 -24.25
C ARG A 6 -16.31 20.94 -24.92
N ARG A 7 -16.11 22.19 -25.34
CA ARG A 7 -14.79 22.70 -25.74
C ARG A 7 -13.90 22.66 -24.49
N SER A 8 -13.14 21.60 -24.32
CA SER A 8 -12.01 21.59 -23.39
C SER A 8 -11.04 22.68 -23.85
N ILE A 9 -10.68 23.58 -22.94
CA ILE A 9 -9.82 24.71 -23.28
C ILE A 9 -8.40 24.17 -23.46
N PRO A 10 -7.74 24.36 -24.63
CA PRO A 10 -6.49 23.68 -24.97
C PRO A 10 -5.35 23.86 -23.96
N TRP A 11 -5.28 25.02 -23.31
CA TRP A 11 -4.23 25.32 -22.32
C TRP A 11 -4.37 24.53 -21.02
N LEU A 12 -5.61 24.21 -20.60
CA LEU A 12 -5.86 23.39 -19.42
C LEU A 12 -5.36 21.97 -19.67
N VAL A 13 -5.59 21.42 -20.86
CA VAL A 13 -5.15 20.06 -21.21
C VAL A 13 -3.63 19.95 -21.19
N THR A 14 -2.90 20.95 -21.69
CA THR A 14 -1.43 20.99 -21.60
C THR A 14 -0.93 21.17 -20.17
N ALA A 15 -1.66 21.91 -19.32
CA ALA A 15 -1.27 22.16 -17.94
C ALA A 15 -1.32 20.89 -17.07
N VAL A 16 -2.26 19.97 -17.34
CA VAL A 16 -2.40 18.68 -16.61
C VAL A 16 -1.70 17.50 -17.29
N GLY A 17 -0.71 17.75 -18.15
CA GLY A 17 0.10 16.67 -18.74
C GLY A 17 -0.48 16.02 -20.00
N GLY A 18 -1.43 16.69 -20.67
CA GLY A 18 -1.88 16.34 -22.02
C GLY A 18 -3.04 15.33 -22.10
N ASP A 19 -3.43 14.71 -20.99
CA ASP A 19 -4.48 13.68 -20.94
C ASP A 19 -5.49 13.95 -19.80
N ALA A 20 -6.51 14.75 -20.12
CA ALA A 20 -7.48 15.22 -19.13
C ALA A 20 -8.39 14.12 -18.57
N ILE A 21 -8.60 13.02 -19.31
CA ILE A 21 -9.43 11.89 -18.85
C ILE A 21 -8.64 11.11 -17.80
N ALA A 22 -7.40 10.72 -18.12
CA ALA A 22 -6.55 10.05 -17.16
C ALA A 22 -6.28 10.89 -15.91
N TYR A 23 -6.08 12.21 -16.06
CA TYR A 23 -5.96 13.11 -14.91
C TYR A 23 -7.18 13.06 -14.01
N ARG A 24 -8.39 13.17 -14.57
CA ARG A 24 -9.63 13.13 -13.80
C ARG A 24 -9.79 11.79 -13.09
N ASP A 25 -9.55 10.70 -13.79
CA ASP A 25 -9.78 9.36 -13.25
C ASP A 25 -8.78 9.06 -12.12
N ALA A 26 -7.50 9.43 -12.29
CA ALA A 26 -6.50 9.36 -11.23
C ALA A 26 -6.83 10.28 -10.04
N PHE A 27 -7.26 11.52 -10.31
CA PHE A 27 -7.65 12.47 -9.26
C PHE A 27 -8.80 11.94 -8.40
N VAL A 28 -9.86 11.41 -9.03
CA VAL A 28 -11.01 10.85 -8.32
C VAL A 28 -10.60 9.63 -7.50
N ALA A 29 -9.80 8.73 -8.07
CA ALA A 29 -9.31 7.54 -7.36
C ALA A 29 -8.47 7.92 -6.13
N LEU A 30 -7.52 8.85 -6.28
CA LEU A 30 -6.67 9.33 -5.20
C LEU A 30 -7.46 10.07 -4.13
N PHE A 31 -8.43 10.91 -4.53
CA PHE A 31 -9.28 11.62 -3.59
C PHE A 31 -10.10 10.66 -2.71
N VAL A 32 -10.69 9.62 -3.32
CA VAL A 32 -11.42 8.59 -2.59
C VAL A 32 -10.49 7.79 -1.68
N ALA A 33 -9.28 7.44 -2.15
CA ALA A 33 -8.30 6.72 -1.35
C ALA A 33 -7.87 7.51 -0.10
N VAL A 34 -7.60 8.82 -0.24
CA VAL A 34 -7.29 9.71 0.88
C VAL A 34 -8.43 9.74 1.90
N ILE A 35 -9.68 9.86 1.46
CA ILE A 35 -10.83 9.82 2.37
C ILE A 35 -10.97 8.47 3.06
N ALA A 36 -10.77 7.36 2.34
CA ALA A 36 -10.85 6.02 2.93
C ALA A 36 -9.75 5.81 3.99
N SER A 37 -8.54 6.28 3.72
CA SER A 37 -7.40 6.19 4.65
C SER A 37 -7.62 6.92 5.97
N LEU A 38 -8.60 7.85 6.04
CA LEU A 38 -8.97 8.55 7.26
C LEU A 38 -9.35 7.58 8.38
N VAL A 39 -10.06 6.48 8.07
CA VAL A 39 -10.47 5.49 9.09
C VAL A 39 -9.25 4.82 9.70
N ALA A 40 -8.30 4.45 8.84
CA ALA A 40 -7.04 3.85 9.22
C ALA A 40 -6.24 4.82 10.13
N GLY A 41 -6.12 6.07 9.68
CA GLY A 41 -5.42 7.13 10.39
C GLY A 41 -6.04 7.50 11.74
N ILE A 42 -7.36 7.67 11.80
CA ILE A 42 -8.09 7.92 13.06
C ILE A 42 -7.83 6.77 14.04
N THR A 43 -7.90 5.53 13.56
CA THR A 43 -7.65 4.36 14.42
C THR A 43 -6.24 4.39 15.00
N LEU A 44 -5.25 4.81 14.22
CA LEU A 44 -3.87 4.94 14.72
C LEU A 44 -3.76 6.06 15.76
N ALA A 45 -4.35 7.23 15.50
CA ALA A 45 -4.30 8.39 16.39
C ALA A 45 -5.07 8.20 17.71
N THR A 46 -6.17 7.43 17.70
CA THR A 46 -6.91 7.12 18.94
C THR A 46 -6.24 6.04 19.78
N THR A 47 -5.17 5.43 19.29
CA THR A 47 -4.51 4.29 19.93
C THR A 47 -3.06 4.59 20.33
N THR A 48 -2.72 5.88 20.52
CA THR A 48 -1.39 6.34 20.96
C THR A 48 -0.94 5.65 22.24
N ASP A 49 -1.83 5.48 23.22
CA ASP A 49 -1.52 4.76 24.47
C ASP A 49 -1.03 3.32 24.22
N THR A 50 -1.58 2.64 23.20
CA THR A 50 -1.14 1.28 22.85
C THR A 50 0.18 1.28 22.10
N LEU A 51 0.45 2.31 21.28
CA LEU A 51 1.75 2.49 20.62
C LEU A 51 2.86 2.70 21.66
N GLU A 52 2.59 3.49 22.70
CA GLU A 52 3.53 3.69 23.82
C GLU A 52 3.69 2.42 24.67
N ALA A 53 2.59 1.72 24.97
CA ALA A 53 2.62 0.49 25.76
C ALA A 53 3.27 -0.70 25.02
N LEU A 54 3.25 -0.68 23.68
CA LEU A 54 3.85 -1.71 22.82
C LEU A 54 4.88 -1.09 21.87
N PRO A 55 6.08 -0.75 22.37
CA PRO A 55 7.14 -0.18 21.55
C PRO A 55 7.47 -1.09 20.35
N GLY A 56 7.63 -0.50 19.16
CA GLY A 56 7.78 -1.22 17.91
C GLY A 56 6.47 -1.62 17.22
N LEU A 57 5.29 -1.24 17.74
CA LEU A 57 4.04 -1.44 17.01
C LEU A 57 3.93 -0.51 15.80
N LEU A 58 4.38 0.75 15.93
CA LEU A 58 4.32 1.75 14.86
C LEU A 58 5.28 1.39 13.71
N LEU A 59 6.43 0.79 14.01
CA LEU A 59 7.34 0.14 13.06
C LEU A 59 6.62 -0.83 12.11
N LEU A 60 5.65 -1.60 12.62
CA LEU A 60 4.97 -2.65 11.85
C LEU A 60 3.85 -2.10 10.96
N VAL A 61 3.37 -0.88 11.24
CA VAL A 61 2.21 -0.28 10.55
C VAL A 61 2.42 -0.14 9.04
N PRO A 62 3.49 0.51 8.53
CA PRO A 62 3.68 0.63 7.08
C PRO A 62 3.76 -0.72 6.37
N ALA A 63 4.52 -1.66 6.94
CA ALA A 63 4.67 -3.00 6.38
C ALA A 63 3.35 -3.79 6.35
N ALA A 64 2.53 -3.69 7.41
CA ALA A 64 1.24 -4.35 7.45
C ALA A 64 0.26 -3.80 6.40
N LEU A 65 0.24 -2.48 6.20
CA LEU A 65 -0.57 -1.82 5.17
C LEU A 65 -0.15 -2.26 3.76
N ALA A 66 1.14 -2.15 3.46
CA ALA A 66 1.72 -2.46 2.14
C ALA A 66 1.48 -3.92 1.72
N VAL A 67 1.62 -4.89 2.64
CA VAL A 67 1.43 -6.32 2.32
C VAL A 67 0.04 -6.62 1.79
N LYS A 68 -1.01 -5.92 2.22
CA LYS A 68 -2.38 -6.16 1.72
C LYS A 68 -2.55 -5.66 0.30
N GLY A 69 -2.07 -4.45 0.00
CA GLY A 69 -2.03 -3.94 -1.37
C GLY A 69 -1.23 -4.87 -2.29
N ASN A 70 -0.07 -5.34 -1.83
CA ASN A 70 0.83 -6.18 -2.62
C ASN A 70 0.24 -7.57 -2.93
N ILE A 71 -0.36 -8.25 -1.94
CA ILE A 71 -0.93 -9.59 -2.13
C ILE A 71 -2.26 -9.53 -2.89
N PHE A 72 -3.18 -8.67 -2.45
CA PHE A 72 -4.55 -8.64 -2.99
C PHE A 72 -4.65 -7.83 -4.29
N GLY A 73 -3.79 -6.84 -4.49
CA GLY A 73 -3.64 -6.16 -5.78
C GLY A 73 -3.14 -7.12 -6.86
N ALA A 74 -2.10 -7.90 -6.57
CA ALA A 74 -1.61 -8.95 -7.48
C ALA A 74 -2.64 -10.07 -7.69
N LEU A 75 -3.43 -10.42 -6.67
CA LEU A 75 -4.60 -11.31 -6.84
C LEU A 75 -5.61 -10.70 -7.82
N GLY A 76 -5.93 -9.42 -7.65
CA GLY A 76 -6.83 -8.65 -8.51
C GLY A 76 -6.40 -8.72 -9.98
N SER A 77 -5.17 -8.34 -10.31
CA SER A 77 -4.65 -8.38 -11.70
C SER A 77 -4.73 -9.79 -12.32
N ARG A 78 -4.36 -10.84 -11.57
CA ARG A 78 -4.46 -12.23 -12.06
C ARG A 78 -5.91 -12.66 -12.32
N LEU A 79 -6.84 -12.24 -11.46
CA LEU A 79 -8.27 -12.47 -11.69
C LEU A 79 -8.76 -11.67 -12.90
N GLY A 80 -8.30 -10.43 -13.09
CA GLY A 80 -8.63 -9.57 -14.22
C GLY A 80 -8.22 -10.21 -15.54
N THR A 81 -6.98 -10.68 -15.62
CA THR A 81 -6.47 -11.46 -16.76
C THR A 81 -7.32 -12.71 -17.02
N SER A 82 -7.71 -13.44 -15.98
CA SER A 82 -8.55 -14.64 -16.13
C SER A 82 -9.97 -14.33 -16.65
N ILE A 83 -10.52 -13.16 -16.32
CA ILE A 83 -11.81 -12.67 -16.83
C ILE A 83 -11.68 -12.31 -18.30
N GLN A 84 -10.64 -11.54 -18.66
CA GLN A 84 -10.39 -11.11 -20.04
C GLN A 84 -10.12 -12.29 -20.98
N THR A 85 -9.45 -13.34 -20.48
CA THR A 85 -9.17 -14.57 -21.24
C THR A 85 -10.32 -15.58 -21.26
N GLY A 86 -11.43 -15.28 -20.57
CA GLY A 86 -12.65 -16.12 -20.57
C GLY A 86 -12.56 -17.41 -19.77
N VAL A 87 -11.50 -17.59 -18.96
CA VAL A 87 -11.30 -18.79 -18.11
C VAL A 87 -11.79 -18.59 -16.67
N PHE A 88 -12.26 -17.40 -16.32
CA PHE A 88 -12.77 -17.08 -14.99
C PHE A 88 -14.00 -17.92 -14.64
N GLN A 89 -13.93 -18.64 -13.53
CA GLN A 89 -15.04 -19.37 -12.94
C GLN A 89 -15.00 -19.17 -11.43
N LEU A 90 -16.05 -18.56 -10.87
CA LEU A 90 -16.16 -18.32 -9.43
C LEU A 90 -16.40 -19.66 -8.71
N SER A 91 -15.32 -20.26 -8.24
CA SER A 91 -15.33 -21.53 -7.51
C SER A 91 -14.19 -21.56 -6.50
N PRO A 92 -14.43 -21.99 -5.25
CA PRO A 92 -13.37 -22.14 -4.26
C PRO A 92 -12.53 -23.41 -4.48
N ARG A 93 -12.86 -24.25 -5.48
CA ARG A 93 -12.15 -25.50 -5.74
C ARG A 93 -10.72 -25.22 -6.25
N LEU A 94 -9.74 -25.95 -5.72
CA LEU A 94 -8.33 -25.83 -6.09
C LEU A 94 -8.05 -26.24 -7.55
N ASP A 95 -8.98 -26.88 -8.24
CA ASP A 95 -8.86 -27.16 -9.67
C ASP A 95 -9.11 -25.92 -10.54
N THR A 96 -9.64 -24.84 -9.97
CA THR A 96 -9.98 -23.62 -10.69
C THR A 96 -8.93 -22.53 -10.50
N VAL A 97 -8.84 -21.61 -11.47
CA VAL A 97 -7.95 -20.44 -11.40
C VAL A 97 -8.25 -19.62 -10.14
N VAL A 98 -9.53 -19.37 -9.85
CA VAL A 98 -9.95 -18.60 -8.66
C VAL A 98 -9.55 -19.32 -7.37
N GLY A 99 -9.80 -20.62 -7.26
CA GLY A 99 -9.45 -21.39 -6.07
C GLY A 99 -7.93 -21.44 -5.80
N GLN A 100 -7.10 -21.66 -6.82
CA GLN A 100 -5.64 -21.66 -6.65
C GLN A 100 -5.11 -20.28 -6.23
N ASN A 101 -5.58 -19.21 -6.87
CA ASN A 101 -5.18 -17.85 -6.52
C ASN A 101 -5.67 -17.42 -5.13
N THR A 102 -6.88 -17.85 -4.74
CA THR A 102 -7.46 -17.61 -3.42
C THR A 102 -6.64 -18.32 -2.33
N ALA A 103 -6.32 -19.60 -2.53
CA ALA A 103 -5.48 -20.36 -1.61
C ALA A 103 -4.08 -19.75 -1.49
N ALA A 104 -3.49 -19.33 -2.62
CA ALA A 104 -2.19 -18.67 -2.61
C ALA A 104 -2.22 -17.37 -1.81
N ALA A 105 -3.23 -16.52 -2.01
CA ALA A 105 -3.37 -15.25 -1.29
C ALA A 105 -3.53 -15.45 0.23
N LEU A 106 -4.30 -16.45 0.66
CA LEU A 106 -4.48 -16.76 2.08
C LEU A 106 -3.18 -17.29 2.72
N ILE A 107 -2.49 -18.21 2.04
CA ILE A 107 -1.24 -18.78 2.54
C ILE A 107 -0.14 -17.72 2.58
N LEU A 108 0.04 -16.95 1.51
CA LEU A 108 0.97 -15.82 1.45
C LEU A 108 0.68 -14.82 2.58
N SER A 109 -0.59 -14.46 2.79
CA SER A 109 -0.97 -13.50 3.83
C SER A 109 -0.55 -13.97 5.22
N LEU A 110 -0.76 -15.25 5.54
CA LEU A 110 -0.37 -15.81 6.83
C LEU A 110 1.16 -15.87 6.99
N VAL A 111 1.84 -16.40 5.98
CA VAL A 111 3.29 -16.60 5.97
C VAL A 111 4.02 -15.27 6.07
N VAL A 112 3.64 -14.29 5.23
CA VAL A 112 4.25 -12.96 5.23
C VAL A 112 3.96 -12.22 6.54
N SER A 113 2.81 -12.45 7.19
CA SER A 113 2.54 -11.82 8.50
C SER A 113 3.49 -12.35 9.59
N VAL A 114 3.76 -13.66 9.62
CA VAL A 114 4.77 -14.24 10.53
C VAL A 114 6.17 -13.77 10.17
N GLU A 115 6.50 -13.77 8.88
CA GLU A 115 7.78 -13.30 8.37
C GLU A 115 8.05 -11.84 8.76
N LEU A 116 7.07 -10.94 8.53
CA LEU A 116 7.15 -9.54 8.92
C LEU A 116 7.41 -9.36 10.40
N ALA A 117 6.81 -10.17 11.27
CA ALA A 117 7.06 -10.11 12.70
C ALA A 117 8.51 -10.46 13.07
N LEU A 118 9.08 -11.47 12.42
CA LEU A 118 10.47 -11.86 12.60
C LEU A 118 11.44 -10.80 12.04
N LEU A 119 11.15 -10.30 10.84
CA LEU A 119 11.90 -9.23 10.20
C LEU A 119 11.83 -7.94 11.02
N ALA A 120 10.66 -7.57 11.54
CA ALA A 120 10.47 -6.40 12.39
C ALA A 120 11.39 -6.47 13.61
N LYS A 121 11.45 -7.63 14.29
CA LYS A 121 12.36 -7.82 15.41
C LYS A 121 13.82 -7.69 14.99
N GLY A 122 14.21 -8.31 13.88
CA GLY A 122 15.58 -8.24 13.36
C GLY A 122 16.00 -6.81 12.99
N VAL A 123 15.13 -6.12 12.23
CA VAL A 123 15.31 -4.74 11.79
C VAL A 123 15.37 -3.79 13.00
N ALA A 124 14.50 -3.96 14.00
CA ALA A 124 14.56 -3.15 15.21
C ALA A 124 15.88 -3.32 15.98
N ILE A 125 16.42 -4.55 16.05
CA ILE A 125 17.75 -4.81 16.64
C ILE A 125 18.86 -4.13 15.82
N VAL A 126 18.84 -4.28 14.48
CA VAL A 126 19.86 -3.70 13.60
C VAL A 126 19.92 -2.18 13.69
N PHE A 127 18.76 -1.52 13.79
CA PHE A 127 18.67 -0.06 13.84
C PHE A 127 18.64 0.52 15.27
N ASN A 128 18.89 -0.32 16.26
CA ASN A 128 18.97 0.00 17.68
C ASN A 128 17.71 0.71 18.22
N VAL A 129 16.54 0.21 17.83
CA VAL A 129 15.24 0.63 18.36
C VAL A 129 14.98 -0.19 19.62
N SER A 130 15.05 0.45 20.78
CA SER A 130 14.79 -0.17 22.09
C SER A 130 14.19 0.87 23.04
N PRO A 131 13.12 0.53 23.79
CA PRO A 131 12.49 -0.78 23.95
C PRO A 131 11.70 -1.26 22.72
N THR A 132 11.47 -2.58 22.60
CA THR A 132 10.55 -3.20 21.62
C THR A 132 9.78 -4.36 22.25
N MET A 133 8.59 -4.65 21.72
CA MET A 133 7.80 -5.81 22.15
C MET A 133 8.53 -7.15 21.92
N SER A 134 8.04 -8.20 22.59
CA SER A 134 8.60 -9.54 22.45
C SER A 134 8.36 -10.09 21.04
N THR A 135 9.18 -11.03 20.58
CA THR A 135 8.97 -11.69 19.28
C THR A 135 7.62 -12.41 19.23
N ILE A 136 7.15 -12.93 20.36
CA ILE A 136 5.84 -13.58 20.47
C ILE A 136 4.71 -12.57 20.24
N ASP A 137 4.82 -11.37 20.81
CA ASP A 137 3.82 -10.33 20.64
C ASP A 137 3.84 -9.79 19.20
N PHE A 138 5.02 -9.59 18.60
CA PHE A 138 5.13 -9.25 17.17
C PHE A 138 4.41 -10.26 16.29
N ILE A 139 4.65 -11.56 16.49
CA ILE A 139 4.00 -12.62 15.71
C ILE A 139 2.49 -12.60 15.96
N THR A 140 2.06 -12.48 17.21
CA THR A 140 0.64 -12.48 17.58
C THR A 140 -0.10 -11.32 16.91
N VAL A 141 0.42 -10.10 17.02
CA VAL A 141 -0.20 -8.90 16.48
C VAL A 141 -0.26 -8.95 14.96
N SER A 142 0.90 -9.21 14.32
CA SER A 142 1.00 -9.26 12.87
C SER A 142 0.13 -10.37 12.28
N ALA A 143 0.18 -11.58 12.86
CA ALA A 143 -0.56 -12.72 12.33
C ALA A 143 -2.07 -12.61 12.54
N VAL A 144 -2.54 -12.22 13.73
CA VAL A 144 -3.98 -12.11 14.00
C VAL A 144 -4.58 -10.92 13.26
N GLY A 145 -3.96 -9.74 13.36
CA GLY A 145 -4.41 -8.55 12.65
C GLY A 145 -4.35 -8.77 11.13
N GLY A 146 -3.24 -9.33 10.65
CA GLY A 146 -3.05 -9.70 9.26
C GLY A 146 -4.08 -10.70 8.75
N ALA A 147 -4.40 -11.75 9.51
CA ALA A 147 -5.39 -12.76 9.13
C ALA A 147 -6.80 -12.18 9.03
N ILE A 148 -7.22 -11.40 10.05
CA ILE A 148 -8.53 -10.72 10.05
C ILE A 148 -8.67 -9.83 8.82
N ALA A 149 -7.68 -8.97 8.58
CA ALA A 149 -7.69 -8.08 7.42
C ALA A 149 -7.71 -8.85 6.10
N SER A 150 -6.91 -9.91 5.99
CA SER A 150 -6.79 -10.71 4.77
C SER A 150 -8.10 -11.40 4.38
N VAL A 151 -8.85 -11.93 5.35
CA VAL A 151 -10.15 -12.57 5.09
C VAL A 151 -11.16 -11.55 4.54
N VAL A 152 -11.22 -10.36 5.13
CA VAL A 152 -12.15 -9.30 4.70
C VAL A 152 -11.77 -8.78 3.31
N VAL A 153 -10.49 -8.42 3.11
CA VAL A 153 -10.00 -7.89 1.82
C VAL A 153 -10.13 -8.93 0.71
N LEU A 154 -9.89 -10.21 1.00
CA LEU A 154 -10.13 -11.30 0.04
C LEU A 154 -11.61 -11.35 -0.38
N GLY A 155 -12.53 -11.34 0.59
CA GLY A 155 -13.97 -11.37 0.30
C GLY A 155 -14.39 -10.24 -0.62
N ILE A 156 -13.90 -9.02 -0.34
CA ILE A 156 -14.17 -7.84 -1.15
C ILE A 156 -13.55 -7.99 -2.55
N THR A 157 -12.31 -8.45 -2.66
CA THR A 157 -11.63 -8.69 -3.94
C THR A 157 -12.41 -9.68 -4.82
N LEU A 158 -12.91 -10.79 -4.24
CA LEU A 158 -13.71 -11.78 -4.95
C LEU A 158 -15.09 -11.26 -5.37
N VAL A 159 -15.74 -10.45 -4.52
CA VAL A 159 -17.00 -9.77 -4.86
C VAL A 159 -16.78 -8.81 -6.03
N MET A 160 -15.70 -8.04 -6.02
CA MET A 160 -15.34 -7.15 -7.12
C MET A 160 -15.04 -7.90 -8.42
N ALA A 161 -14.28 -8.99 -8.35
CA ALA A 161 -14.00 -9.85 -9.51
C ALA A 161 -15.30 -10.40 -10.12
N SER A 162 -16.22 -10.86 -9.28
CA SER A 162 -17.53 -11.35 -9.73
C SER A 162 -18.41 -10.22 -10.29
N GLY A 163 -18.35 -9.05 -9.67
CA GLY A 163 -19.05 -7.84 -10.10
C GLY A 163 -18.55 -7.34 -11.46
N SER A 164 -17.24 -7.38 -11.71
CA SER A 164 -16.64 -7.02 -13.00
C SER A 164 -17.22 -7.86 -14.14
N VAL A 165 -17.38 -9.17 -13.95
CA VAL A 165 -18.04 -10.05 -14.93
C VAL A 165 -19.51 -9.66 -15.17
N ARG A 166 -20.23 -9.30 -14.11
CA ARG A 166 -21.67 -8.97 -14.18
C ARG A 166 -21.93 -7.59 -14.78
N PHE A 167 -21.08 -6.61 -14.50
CA PHE A 167 -21.31 -5.19 -14.84
C PHE A 167 -20.36 -4.65 -15.91
N GLY A 168 -19.39 -5.45 -16.39
CA GLY A 168 -18.44 -5.06 -17.43
C GLY A 168 -17.41 -4.04 -16.96
N TRP A 169 -17.06 -4.03 -15.67
CA TRP A 169 -16.01 -3.15 -15.15
C TRP A 169 -14.63 -3.68 -15.52
N ASP A 170 -13.72 -2.78 -15.86
CA ASP A 170 -12.31 -3.14 -15.95
C ASP A 170 -11.75 -3.36 -14.55
N LEU A 171 -11.38 -4.61 -14.26
CA LEU A 171 -10.94 -5.01 -12.93
C LEU A 171 -9.66 -4.29 -12.53
N ASP A 172 -8.76 -4.06 -13.47
CA ASP A 172 -7.43 -3.50 -13.19
C ASP A 172 -7.52 -2.01 -12.81
N ASN A 173 -8.53 -1.31 -13.35
CA ASN A 173 -8.79 0.11 -13.06
C ASN A 173 -9.56 0.36 -11.75
N VAL A 174 -10.31 -0.62 -11.26
CA VAL A 174 -11.20 -0.45 -10.09
C VAL A 174 -10.69 -1.21 -8.86
N VAL A 175 -10.15 -2.42 -9.05
CA VAL A 175 -9.75 -3.29 -7.93
C VAL A 175 -8.48 -2.81 -7.27
N ALA A 176 -7.43 -2.45 -8.02
CA ALA A 176 -6.15 -2.11 -7.40
C ALA A 176 -6.25 -0.92 -6.40
N PRO A 177 -6.90 0.21 -6.75
CA PRO A 177 -7.10 1.30 -5.78
C PRO A 177 -8.06 0.93 -4.65
N LEU A 178 -9.15 0.21 -4.94
CA LEU A 178 -10.16 -0.10 -3.92
C LEU A 178 -9.68 -1.15 -2.92
N VAL A 179 -8.94 -2.15 -3.37
CA VAL A 179 -8.33 -3.18 -2.51
C VAL A 179 -7.32 -2.55 -1.57
N THR A 180 -6.49 -1.62 -2.05
CA THR A 180 -5.53 -0.92 -1.21
C THR A 180 -6.25 -0.05 -0.18
N ALA A 181 -7.19 0.80 -0.61
CA ALA A 181 -7.97 1.66 0.28
C ALA A 181 -8.76 0.86 1.34
N THR A 182 -9.35 -0.26 0.94
CA THR A 182 -10.08 -1.14 1.86
C THR A 182 -9.14 -1.90 2.77
N GLY A 183 -7.98 -2.30 2.25
CA GLY A 183 -6.88 -2.87 3.03
C GLY A 183 -6.50 -1.96 4.17
N ASP A 184 -6.29 -0.68 3.91
CA ASP A 184 -5.90 0.30 4.92
C ASP A 184 -6.99 0.45 6.00
N VAL A 185 -8.24 0.61 5.57
CA VAL A 185 -9.41 0.77 6.46
C VAL A 185 -9.55 -0.40 7.43
N ILE A 186 -9.25 -1.63 7.00
CA ILE A 186 -9.45 -2.83 7.83
C ILE A 186 -8.19 -3.20 8.61
N THR A 187 -7.00 -3.01 8.04
CA THR A 187 -5.75 -3.52 8.59
C THR A 187 -5.38 -2.87 9.91
N LEU A 188 -5.47 -1.54 10.01
CA LEU A 188 -5.11 -0.83 11.23
C LEU A 188 -6.02 -1.16 12.42
N PRO A 189 -7.35 -1.12 12.31
CA PRO A 189 -8.24 -1.61 13.36
C PRO A 189 -7.98 -3.06 13.75
N ALA A 190 -7.74 -3.94 12.77
CA ALA A 190 -7.44 -5.33 13.04
C ALA A 190 -6.11 -5.51 13.80
N LEU A 191 -5.10 -4.71 13.47
CA LEU A 191 -3.80 -4.72 14.14
C LEU A 191 -3.90 -4.23 15.59
N VAL A 192 -4.60 -3.12 15.81
CA VAL A 192 -4.86 -2.57 17.15
C VAL A 192 -5.68 -3.55 17.99
N TRP A 193 -6.70 -4.18 17.41
CA TRP A 193 -7.46 -5.20 18.11
C TRP A 193 -6.60 -6.42 18.46
N ALA A 194 -5.72 -6.85 17.56
CA ALA A 194 -4.76 -7.93 17.83
C ALA A 194 -3.72 -7.54 18.90
N ALA A 195 -3.34 -6.27 18.99
CA ALA A 195 -2.47 -5.74 20.03
C ALA A 195 -3.04 -5.95 21.44
N ALA A 196 -4.37 -5.94 21.60
CA ALA A 196 -5.01 -6.24 22.89
C ALA A 196 -4.86 -7.71 23.36
N LEU A 197 -4.38 -8.61 22.49
CA LEU A 197 -4.07 -10.01 22.84
C LEU A 197 -2.66 -10.18 23.43
N THR A 198 -1.80 -9.16 23.29
CA THR A 198 -0.44 -9.17 23.83
C THR A 198 -0.42 -9.10 25.36
N GLY A 199 0.69 -9.52 25.99
CA GLY A 199 0.84 -9.53 27.45
C GLY A 199 0.02 -10.61 28.19
N ARG A 200 -0.91 -11.30 27.52
CA ARG A 200 -1.63 -12.47 28.04
C ARG A 200 -0.85 -13.75 27.73
N GLY A 201 0.32 -13.90 28.34
CA GLY A 201 1.41 -14.82 27.91
C GLY A 201 1.02 -16.26 27.51
N GLY A 202 -0.02 -16.85 28.11
CA GLY A 202 -0.53 -18.16 27.67
C GLY A 202 -1.24 -18.15 26.31
N ILE A 203 -2.01 -17.09 26.02
CA ILE A 203 -2.79 -16.95 24.79
C ILE A 203 -1.89 -16.49 23.64
N SER A 204 -1.12 -15.41 23.82
CA SER A 204 -0.22 -14.88 22.78
C SER A 204 0.84 -15.91 22.38
N GLY A 205 1.43 -16.60 23.35
CA GLY A 205 2.39 -17.69 23.09
C GLY A 205 1.78 -18.83 22.27
N SER A 206 0.58 -19.29 22.63
CA SER A 206 -0.09 -20.38 21.91
C SER A 206 -0.43 -19.98 20.48
N ILE A 207 -0.96 -18.77 20.28
CA ILE A 207 -1.27 -18.23 18.95
C ILE A 207 -0.01 -18.15 18.10
N ALA A 208 1.06 -17.56 18.63
CA ALA A 208 2.32 -17.40 17.89
C ALA A 208 2.88 -18.75 17.43
N VAL A 209 2.87 -19.77 18.31
CA VAL A 209 3.34 -21.13 17.97
C VAL A 209 2.45 -21.76 16.91
N VAL A 210 1.13 -21.76 17.09
CA VAL A 210 0.18 -22.38 16.15
C VAL A 210 0.29 -21.73 14.78
N VAL A 211 0.26 -20.40 14.70
CA VAL A 211 0.35 -19.68 13.42
C VAL A 211 1.70 -19.92 12.75
N SER A 212 2.81 -19.95 13.50
CA SER A 212 4.12 -20.26 12.94
C SER A 212 4.16 -21.67 12.34
N ILE A 213 3.63 -22.67 13.05
CA ILE A 213 3.55 -24.05 12.56
C ILE A 213 2.67 -24.13 11.30
N VAL A 214 1.48 -23.52 11.34
CA VAL A 214 0.55 -23.50 10.18
C VAL A 214 1.18 -22.80 8.99
N SER A 215 1.96 -21.74 9.19
CA SER A 215 2.69 -21.04 8.13
C SER A 215 3.75 -21.93 7.49
N ILE A 216 4.56 -22.61 8.29
CA ILE A 216 5.58 -23.55 7.80
C ILE A 216 4.95 -24.70 7.01
N ILE A 217 3.87 -25.29 7.54
CA ILE A 217 3.11 -26.35 6.86
C ILE A 217 2.50 -25.81 5.57
N GLY A 218 1.92 -24.60 5.59
CA GLY A 218 1.31 -23.95 4.44
C GLY A 218 2.29 -23.74 3.29
N VAL A 219 3.50 -23.24 3.56
CA VAL A 219 4.58 -23.13 2.56
C VAL A 219 4.98 -24.51 2.05
N GLY A 220 5.20 -25.47 2.95
CA GLY A 220 5.61 -26.81 2.59
C GLY A 220 4.57 -27.58 1.77
N TRP A 221 3.29 -27.29 1.97
CA TRP A 221 2.17 -27.86 1.21
C TRP A 221 2.01 -27.17 -0.15
N SER A 222 2.00 -25.83 -0.18
CA SER A 222 1.78 -25.06 -1.41
C SER A 222 2.90 -25.23 -2.44
N LEU A 223 4.13 -25.49 -1.99
CA LEU A 223 5.27 -25.76 -2.87
C LEU A 223 5.35 -27.22 -3.36
N ARG A 224 4.60 -28.15 -2.76
CA ARG A 224 4.62 -29.59 -3.12
C ARG A 224 3.39 -30.06 -3.88
N ILE A 225 2.28 -29.35 -3.81
CA ILE A 225 1.04 -29.73 -4.51
C ILE A 225 1.17 -29.53 -6.03
N ASP A 226 0.47 -30.37 -6.79
CA ASP A 226 0.50 -30.37 -8.27
C ASP A 226 -0.33 -29.26 -8.92
N HIS A 227 -0.69 -28.21 -8.17
CA HIS A 227 -1.39 -27.04 -8.67
C HIS A 227 -0.39 -25.98 -9.12
N THR A 228 -0.21 -25.87 -10.45
CA THR A 228 0.81 -25.02 -11.08
C THR A 228 0.67 -23.54 -10.71
N ILE A 229 -0.54 -22.98 -10.71
CA ILE A 229 -0.76 -21.56 -10.41
C ILE A 229 -0.40 -21.27 -8.96
N LEU A 230 -0.93 -22.06 -8.02
CA LEU A 230 -0.62 -21.92 -6.59
C LEU A 230 0.90 -21.98 -6.34
N ARG A 231 1.56 -22.98 -6.90
CA ARG A 231 3.00 -23.18 -6.73
C ARG A 231 3.83 -22.02 -7.30
N THR A 232 3.52 -21.58 -8.52
CA THR A 232 4.22 -20.48 -9.18
C THR A 232 4.09 -19.19 -8.38
N VAL A 233 2.85 -18.87 -7.97
CA VAL A 233 2.56 -17.66 -7.20
C VAL A 233 3.33 -17.64 -5.88
N MET A 234 3.36 -18.76 -5.17
CA MET A 234 4.10 -18.86 -3.92
C MET A 234 5.60 -18.68 -4.12
N ARG A 235 6.16 -19.30 -5.16
CA ARG A 235 7.60 -19.25 -5.45
C ARG A 235 8.06 -17.87 -5.92
N GLU A 236 7.23 -17.17 -6.69
CA GLU A 236 7.56 -15.86 -7.23
C GLU A 236 7.28 -14.75 -6.22
N SER A 237 6.15 -14.81 -5.50
CA SER A 237 5.74 -13.72 -4.61
C SER A 237 6.54 -13.69 -3.31
N LEU A 238 6.91 -14.83 -2.72
CA LEU A 238 7.57 -14.84 -1.41
C LEU A 238 8.86 -14.01 -1.38
N PRO A 239 9.85 -14.20 -2.27
CA PRO A 239 11.09 -13.41 -2.22
C PRO A 239 10.84 -11.91 -2.44
N ILE A 240 9.89 -11.56 -3.29
CA ILE A 240 9.54 -10.17 -3.59
C ILE A 240 8.91 -9.52 -2.35
N LEU A 241 7.97 -10.21 -1.70
CA LEU A 241 7.31 -9.75 -0.48
C LEU A 241 8.28 -9.66 0.70
N THR A 242 9.29 -10.52 0.79
CA THR A 242 10.38 -10.40 1.78
C THR A 242 11.12 -9.07 1.60
N VAL A 243 11.55 -8.75 0.37
CA VAL A 243 12.31 -7.52 0.10
C VAL A 243 11.45 -6.29 0.30
N ALA A 244 10.22 -6.31 -0.20
CA ALA A 244 9.22 -5.27 0.01
C ALA A 244 8.99 -5.03 1.51
N GLY A 245 8.74 -6.09 2.28
CA GLY A 245 8.54 -6.01 3.73
C GLY A 245 9.75 -5.43 4.48
N ILE A 246 10.99 -5.72 4.05
CA ILE A 246 12.18 -5.08 4.65
C ILE A 246 12.17 -3.57 4.38
N LEU A 247 11.89 -3.14 3.14
CA LEU A 247 11.80 -1.71 2.81
C LEU A 247 10.72 -1.00 3.64
N ASP A 248 9.55 -1.63 3.78
CA ASP A 248 8.45 -1.07 4.55
C ASP A 248 8.73 -1.02 6.05
N LEU A 249 9.46 -2.01 6.59
CA LEU A 249 9.91 -1.97 7.97
C LEU A 249 10.94 -0.86 8.20
N ILE A 250 11.80 -0.56 7.22
CA ILE A 250 12.71 0.60 7.29
C ILE A 250 11.91 1.92 7.26
N ALA A 251 10.83 1.98 6.46
CA ALA A 251 9.87 3.08 6.51
C ALA A 251 9.30 3.24 7.93
N GLY A 252 8.87 2.11 8.51
CA GLY A 252 8.40 2.01 9.89
C GLY A 252 9.41 2.50 10.92
N ILE A 253 10.70 2.17 10.80
CA ILE A 253 11.74 2.66 11.73
C ILE A 253 11.83 4.18 11.67
N THR A 254 11.75 4.73 10.46
CA THR A 254 11.87 6.18 10.24
C THR A 254 10.79 6.93 11.00
N ILE A 255 9.59 6.35 11.07
CA ILE A 255 8.44 6.89 11.80
C ILE A 255 8.56 6.59 13.30
N GLU A 256 8.86 5.35 13.68
CA GLU A 256 9.01 4.90 15.08
C GLU A 256 10.05 5.73 15.84
N LYS A 257 11.17 6.10 15.20
CA LYS A 257 12.20 6.96 15.83
C LYS A 257 11.75 8.40 16.10
N ARG A 258 10.62 8.80 15.54
CA ARG A 258 9.98 10.11 15.74
C ARG A 258 8.66 9.99 16.48
N LEU A 259 8.40 8.86 17.16
CA LEU A 259 7.15 8.61 17.87
C LEU A 259 6.77 9.75 18.82
N GLU A 260 7.74 10.39 19.48
CA GLU A 260 7.51 11.54 20.37
C GLU A 260 6.75 12.68 19.67
N ASP A 261 7.13 13.03 18.43
CA ASP A 261 6.47 14.06 17.63
C ASP A 261 5.01 13.66 17.29
N PHE A 262 4.79 12.37 17.04
CA PHE A 262 3.46 11.81 16.76
C PHE A 262 2.58 11.68 18.00
N VAL A 263 3.17 11.53 19.19
CA VAL A 263 2.47 11.54 20.48
C VAL A 263 2.06 12.96 20.85
N GLU A 264 2.94 13.94 20.62
CA GLU A 264 2.64 15.36 20.84
C GLU A 264 1.52 15.84 19.91
N PHE A 265 1.56 15.43 18.64
CA PHE A 265 0.53 15.72 17.65
C PHE A 265 -0.03 14.44 17.00
N PRO A 266 -0.98 13.74 17.67
CA PRO A 266 -1.58 12.50 17.13
C PRO A 266 -2.28 12.67 15.79
N VAL A 267 -2.65 13.90 15.40
CA VAL A 267 -3.19 14.18 14.07
C VAL A 267 -2.20 13.80 12.94
N LEU A 268 -0.90 13.76 13.21
CA LEU A 268 0.11 13.27 12.28
C LEU A 268 -0.04 11.76 11.99
N LEU A 269 -0.51 10.97 12.96
CA LEU A 269 -0.85 9.56 12.77
C LEU A 269 -2.08 9.39 11.88
N ILE A 270 -2.99 10.37 11.85
CA ILE A 270 -4.14 10.39 10.93
C ILE A 270 -3.68 10.58 9.49
N LEU A 271 -2.69 11.45 9.29
CA LEU A 271 -2.13 11.74 7.97
C LEU A 271 -1.34 10.53 7.41
N LEU A 272 -0.68 9.76 8.27
CA LEU A 272 0.33 8.79 7.87
C LEU A 272 -0.14 7.75 6.83
N PRO A 273 -1.25 7.00 7.02
CA PRO A 273 -1.67 6.01 6.04
C PRO A 273 -2.04 6.63 4.69
N GLY A 274 -2.77 7.75 4.72
CA GLY A 274 -3.17 8.47 3.52
C GLY A 274 -1.98 9.06 2.76
N PHE A 275 -0.96 9.53 3.48
CA PHE A 275 0.25 10.07 2.89
C PHE A 275 1.06 8.98 2.16
N LEU A 276 1.35 7.86 2.83
CA LEU A 276 2.10 6.74 2.25
C LEU A 276 1.33 6.12 1.07
N GLY A 277 0.05 5.81 1.26
CA GLY A 277 -0.82 5.26 0.22
C GLY A 277 -0.93 6.17 -1.01
N THR A 278 -0.99 7.49 -0.82
CA THR A 278 -1.00 8.46 -1.93
C THR A 278 0.32 8.47 -2.69
N ALA A 279 1.46 8.45 -1.99
CA ALA A 279 2.77 8.41 -2.63
C ALA A 279 2.94 7.13 -3.48
N GLY A 280 2.59 5.98 -2.92
CA GLY A 280 2.57 4.70 -3.63
C GLY A 280 1.65 4.73 -4.85
N ALA A 281 0.42 5.21 -4.70
CA ALA A 281 -0.56 5.28 -5.79
C ALA A 281 -0.12 6.20 -6.94
N LEU A 282 0.48 7.37 -6.65
CA LEU A 282 1.03 8.25 -7.68
C LEU A 282 2.15 7.55 -8.47
N GLY A 283 3.00 6.78 -7.80
CA GLY A 283 4.04 5.99 -8.49
C GLY A 283 3.50 4.83 -9.30
N GLY A 284 2.44 4.16 -8.83
CA GLY A 284 1.71 3.16 -9.61
C GLY A 284 1.14 3.75 -10.91
N VAL A 285 0.47 4.91 -10.82
CA VAL A 285 -0.07 5.63 -11.98
C VAL A 285 1.05 5.98 -12.98
N LEU A 286 2.17 6.52 -12.50
CA LEU A 286 3.30 6.87 -13.37
C LEU A 286 3.93 5.63 -14.01
N SER A 287 4.19 4.58 -13.23
CA SER A 287 4.82 3.34 -13.70
C SER A 287 3.97 2.66 -14.79
N SER A 288 2.66 2.53 -14.57
CA SER A 288 1.73 1.94 -15.55
C SER A 288 1.69 2.72 -16.87
N ARG A 289 1.63 4.06 -16.79
CA ARG A 289 1.64 4.93 -17.99
C ARG A 289 2.97 4.87 -18.74
N LEU A 290 4.09 4.86 -18.01
CA LEU A 290 5.41 4.71 -18.61
C LEU A 290 5.56 3.33 -19.28
N ALA A 291 5.12 2.25 -18.63
CA ALA A 291 5.19 0.90 -19.20
C ALA A 291 4.44 0.82 -20.53
N THR A 292 3.21 1.34 -20.56
CA THR A 292 2.39 1.41 -21.77
C THR A 292 3.09 2.21 -22.88
N LYS A 293 3.62 3.40 -22.56
CA LYS A 293 4.29 4.26 -23.54
C LYS A 293 5.60 3.68 -24.05
N VAL A 294 6.35 2.94 -23.23
CA VAL A 294 7.54 2.22 -23.68
C VAL A 294 7.17 1.10 -24.64
N HIS A 295 6.12 0.33 -24.34
CA HIS A 295 5.65 -0.75 -25.21
C HIS A 295 5.15 -0.24 -26.57
N LEU A 296 4.53 0.94 -26.60
CA LEU A 296 4.10 1.63 -27.82
C LEU A 296 5.23 2.36 -28.56
N GLY A 297 6.48 2.32 -28.06
CA GLY A 297 7.63 3.01 -28.66
C GLY A 297 7.61 4.54 -28.51
N LEU A 298 6.71 5.10 -27.69
CA LEU A 298 6.55 6.53 -27.44
C LEU A 298 7.57 7.07 -26.42
N VAL A 299 8.11 6.20 -25.59
CA VAL A 299 9.21 6.46 -24.65
C VAL A 299 10.33 5.47 -24.91
N ARG A 300 11.56 5.96 -25.09
CA ARG A 300 12.72 5.09 -25.30
C ARG A 300 13.30 4.66 -23.95
N PRO A 301 13.60 3.36 -23.75
CA PRO A 301 14.33 2.89 -22.57
C PRO A 301 15.73 3.52 -22.56
N GLY A 302 16.00 4.42 -21.62
CA GLY A 302 17.26 5.17 -21.54
C GLY A 302 17.56 5.63 -20.12
N ALA A 303 18.68 6.32 -19.92
CA ALA A 303 19.10 6.80 -18.60
C ALA A 303 18.24 7.95 -18.06
N LEU A 304 17.54 8.69 -18.93
CA LEU A 304 16.70 9.83 -18.58
C LEU A 304 15.32 9.70 -19.23
N PRO A 305 14.24 10.12 -18.55
CA PRO A 305 12.91 10.19 -19.14
C PRO A 305 12.91 11.21 -20.28
N ARG A 306 12.68 10.73 -21.51
CA ARG A 306 12.61 11.55 -22.73
C ARG A 306 11.33 11.24 -23.50
N GLY A 307 10.92 12.17 -24.35
CA GLY A 307 9.69 12.03 -25.14
C GLY A 307 8.45 12.27 -24.29
N GLN A 308 7.42 11.43 -24.45
CA GLN A 308 6.12 11.62 -23.80
C GLN A 308 6.10 11.31 -22.29
N ALA A 309 7.24 10.94 -21.69
CA ALA A 309 7.36 10.77 -20.24
C ALA A 309 7.19 12.11 -19.48
N GLY A 310 7.64 13.22 -20.08
CA GLY A 310 7.54 14.55 -19.44
C GLY A 310 6.10 14.98 -19.18
N SER A 311 5.16 14.59 -20.04
CA SER A 311 3.75 14.94 -19.86
C SER A 311 3.13 14.21 -18.66
N ASP A 312 3.51 12.94 -18.42
CA ASP A 312 3.05 12.20 -17.25
C ASP A 312 3.71 12.71 -15.96
N ILE A 313 4.98 13.14 -16.03
CA ILE A 313 5.65 13.76 -14.87
C ILE A 313 4.92 15.04 -14.46
N VAL A 314 4.56 15.90 -15.41
CA VAL A 314 3.76 17.10 -15.15
C VAL A 314 2.40 16.73 -14.54
N MET A 315 1.76 15.68 -15.06
CA MET A 315 0.51 15.14 -14.50
C MET A 315 0.66 14.76 -13.02
N ILE A 316 1.74 14.07 -12.64
CA ILE A 316 2.00 13.68 -11.24
C ILE A 316 2.17 14.90 -10.34
N PHE A 317 2.98 15.88 -10.73
CA PHE A 317 3.18 17.09 -9.91
C PHE A 317 1.90 17.93 -9.78
N THR A 318 1.08 17.98 -10.82
CA THR A 318 -0.20 18.70 -10.77
C THR A 318 -1.26 17.98 -9.95
N LEU A 319 -1.24 16.63 -9.91
CA LEU A 319 -2.08 15.84 -9.00
C LEU A 319 -1.60 15.94 -7.54
N CYS A 320 -0.28 15.96 -7.33
CA CYS A 320 0.34 15.96 -6.01
C CYS A 320 -0.20 17.08 -5.11
N ILE A 321 -0.16 18.33 -5.59
CA ILE A 321 -0.53 19.50 -4.77
C ILE A 321 -1.97 19.39 -4.21
N PRO A 322 -3.03 19.23 -5.03
CA PRO A 322 -4.38 19.18 -4.50
C PRO A 322 -4.66 17.91 -3.70
N ILE A 323 -4.09 16.75 -4.07
CA ILE A 323 -4.36 15.50 -3.35
C ILE A 323 -3.72 15.51 -1.96
N PHE A 324 -2.45 15.90 -1.85
CA PHE A 324 -1.81 16.01 -0.53
C PHE A 324 -2.37 17.16 0.30
N ALA A 325 -2.85 18.24 -0.33
CA ALA A 325 -3.58 19.28 0.40
C ALA A 325 -4.88 18.71 1.00
N VAL A 326 -5.64 17.93 0.22
CA VAL A 326 -6.82 17.21 0.73
C VAL A 326 -6.42 16.26 1.84
N ALA A 327 -5.31 15.53 1.74
CA ALA A 327 -4.85 14.64 2.80
C ALA A 327 -4.58 15.39 4.12
N GLY A 328 -3.92 16.55 4.06
CA GLY A 328 -3.70 17.40 5.24
C GLY A 328 -5.01 17.93 5.85
N VAL A 329 -5.94 18.40 5.01
CA VAL A 329 -7.26 18.87 5.45
C VAL A 329 -8.09 17.74 6.07
N VAL A 330 -8.12 16.57 5.42
CA VAL A 330 -8.86 15.39 5.90
C VAL A 330 -8.29 14.90 7.23
N ALA A 331 -6.96 14.86 7.37
CA ALA A 331 -6.31 14.52 8.63
C ALA A 331 -6.68 15.49 9.75
N GLU A 332 -6.64 16.81 9.48
CA GLU A 332 -7.04 17.84 10.45
C GLU A 332 -8.51 17.69 10.86
N LEU A 333 -9.41 17.49 9.90
CA LEU A 333 -10.83 17.26 10.18
C LEU A 333 -11.03 16.00 11.04
N GLY A 334 -10.29 14.92 10.74
CA GLY A 334 -10.26 13.71 11.57
C GLY A 334 -9.82 14.00 13.00
N GLY A 335 -8.78 14.81 13.15
CA GLY A 335 -8.27 15.27 14.44
C GLY A 335 -9.31 16.04 15.23
N LEU A 336 -9.99 17.00 14.59
CA LEU A 336 -11.06 17.79 15.20
C LEU A 336 -12.25 16.91 15.63
N ILE A 337 -12.63 15.92 14.82
CA ILE A 337 -13.73 14.99 15.13
C ILE A 337 -13.39 14.12 16.34
N THR A 338 -12.12 13.73 16.48
CA THR A 338 -11.66 12.82 17.53
C THR A 338 -11.03 13.52 18.74
N GLY A 339 -10.93 14.84 18.72
CA GLY A 339 -10.36 15.64 19.82
C GLY A 339 -8.84 15.53 19.97
N GLN A 340 -8.12 15.21 18.89
CA GLN A 340 -6.67 15.02 18.91
C GLN A 340 -5.91 16.35 18.84
N ALA A 341 -4.74 16.42 19.49
CA ALA A 341 -3.87 17.59 19.44
C ALA A 341 -3.32 17.80 18.03
N SER A 342 -3.36 19.05 17.55
CA SER A 342 -2.98 19.41 16.19
C SER A 342 -2.08 20.65 16.15
N PRO A 343 -1.09 20.70 15.24
CA PRO A 343 -0.37 21.94 14.89
C PRO A 343 -1.27 22.94 14.14
N GLY A 344 -2.46 22.50 13.70
CA GLY A 344 -3.47 23.31 13.03
C GLY A 344 -3.47 23.13 11.52
N LEU A 345 -4.62 23.44 10.91
CA LEU A 345 -4.90 23.24 9.49
C LEU A 345 -3.79 23.69 8.53
N TRP A 346 -3.20 24.87 8.76
CA TRP A 346 -2.17 25.41 7.88
C TRP A 346 -0.88 24.58 7.91
N GLN A 347 -0.40 24.22 9.10
CA GLN A 347 0.79 23.41 9.26
C GLN A 347 0.56 21.97 8.76
N MET A 348 -0.61 21.37 9.07
CA MET A 348 -0.99 20.05 8.55
C MET A 348 -0.99 20.01 7.01
N THR A 349 -1.62 21.01 6.39
CA THR A 349 -1.67 21.10 4.91
C THR A 349 -0.29 21.36 4.33
N ALA A 350 0.52 22.23 4.96
CA ALA A 350 1.88 22.53 4.51
C ALA A 350 2.80 21.30 4.61
N VAL A 351 2.75 20.55 5.70
CA VAL A 351 3.51 19.30 5.88
C VAL A 351 3.12 18.29 4.81
N ALA A 352 1.82 18.06 4.60
CA ALA A 352 1.34 17.10 3.62
C ALA A 352 1.77 17.49 2.19
N VAL A 353 1.60 18.76 1.79
CA VAL A 353 1.97 19.22 0.45
C VAL A 353 3.48 19.24 0.23
N LEU A 354 4.26 19.74 1.19
CA LEU A 354 5.73 19.80 1.09
C LEU A 354 6.31 18.38 1.05
N GLY A 355 5.89 17.52 1.98
CA GLY A 355 6.28 16.11 2.01
C GLY A 355 5.88 15.40 0.73
N GLY A 356 4.65 15.62 0.26
CA GLY A 356 4.14 15.03 -0.98
C GLY A 356 4.89 15.47 -2.24
N LEU A 357 5.32 16.73 -2.31
CA LEU A 357 6.15 17.23 -3.42
C LEU A 357 7.54 16.59 -3.40
N LEU A 358 8.15 16.45 -2.22
CA LEU A 358 9.43 15.76 -2.04
C LEU A 358 9.31 14.27 -2.38
N ALA A 359 8.24 13.61 -1.92
CA ALA A 359 7.92 12.24 -2.28
C ALA A 359 7.74 12.09 -3.79
N SER A 360 7.05 13.03 -4.43
CA SER A 360 6.80 13.01 -5.89
C SER A 360 8.09 13.11 -6.72
N LEU A 361 9.12 13.80 -6.22
CA LEU A 361 10.45 13.78 -6.87
C LEU A 361 11.04 12.37 -6.89
N ALA A 362 10.94 11.65 -5.77
CA ALA A 362 11.38 10.27 -5.68
C ALA A 362 10.49 9.32 -6.49
N VAL A 363 9.18 9.54 -6.50
CA VAL A 363 8.20 8.81 -7.32
C VAL A 363 8.63 8.78 -8.79
N VAL A 364 9.04 9.92 -9.34
CA VAL A 364 9.48 10.00 -10.74
C VAL A 364 10.70 9.11 -10.99
N ILE A 365 11.68 9.13 -10.09
CA ILE A 365 12.91 8.34 -10.19
C ILE A 365 12.57 6.84 -10.08
N VAL A 366 11.86 6.47 -9.02
CA VAL A 366 11.51 5.08 -8.71
C VAL A 366 10.64 4.48 -9.80
N ALA A 367 9.56 5.16 -10.22
CA ALA A 367 8.66 4.67 -11.25
C ALA A 367 9.39 4.53 -12.60
N PHE A 368 10.20 5.52 -13.00
CA PHE A 368 10.90 5.44 -14.28
C PHE A 368 11.91 4.29 -14.33
N TYR A 369 12.78 4.18 -13.33
CA TYR A 369 13.81 3.13 -13.34
C TYR A 369 13.23 1.74 -13.11
N SER A 370 12.22 1.59 -12.26
CA SER A 370 11.53 0.30 -12.08
C SER A 370 10.88 -0.17 -13.38
N THR A 371 10.19 0.70 -14.12
CA THR A 371 9.63 0.36 -15.43
C THR A 371 10.72 -0.06 -16.43
N VAL A 372 11.82 0.70 -16.52
CA VAL A 372 12.93 0.38 -17.46
C VAL A 372 13.59 -0.95 -17.11
N VAL A 373 13.81 -1.22 -15.82
CA VAL A 373 14.39 -2.49 -15.34
C VAL A 373 13.44 -3.65 -15.65
N ALA A 374 12.16 -3.52 -15.32
CA ALA A 374 11.17 -4.57 -15.58
C ALA A 374 11.16 -4.98 -17.06
N ILE A 375 11.14 -3.99 -17.96
CA ILE A 375 11.14 -4.22 -19.41
C ILE A 375 12.46 -4.85 -19.89
N ARG A 376 13.62 -4.40 -19.38
CA ARG A 376 14.92 -4.94 -19.78
C ARG A 376 15.12 -6.39 -19.38
N PHE A 377 14.58 -6.80 -18.23
CA PHE A 377 14.72 -8.16 -17.72
C PHE A 377 13.52 -9.05 -18.05
N GLY A 378 12.53 -8.55 -18.79
CA GLY A 378 11.32 -9.30 -19.11
C GLY A 378 10.51 -9.69 -17.87
N LEU A 379 10.63 -8.92 -16.79
CA LEU A 379 9.87 -9.15 -15.56
C LEU A 379 8.46 -8.66 -15.77
N ASP A 380 7.50 -9.45 -15.28
CA ASP A 380 6.10 -9.03 -15.20
C ASP A 380 5.96 -7.83 -14.23
N PRO A 381 5.59 -6.64 -14.72
CA PRO A 381 5.42 -5.45 -13.87
C PRO A 381 4.39 -5.63 -12.77
N ASP A 382 3.41 -6.54 -12.97
CA ASP A 382 2.33 -6.75 -12.01
C ASP A 382 2.75 -7.65 -10.84
N THR A 383 3.66 -8.59 -11.09
CA THR A 383 4.18 -9.51 -10.07
C THR A 383 5.40 -8.94 -9.33
N TYR A 384 6.30 -8.26 -10.04
CA TYR A 384 7.55 -7.72 -9.49
C TYR A 384 7.50 -6.22 -9.24
N GLY A 385 6.85 -5.48 -10.13
CA GLY A 385 6.86 -4.02 -10.13
C GLY A 385 6.02 -3.43 -9.01
N ILE A 386 4.76 -3.87 -8.86
CA ILE A 386 3.82 -3.29 -7.89
C ILE A 386 4.38 -3.37 -6.45
N PRO A 387 4.80 -4.53 -5.91
CA PRO A 387 5.27 -4.59 -4.53
C PRO A 387 6.56 -3.78 -4.30
N MET A 388 7.52 -3.87 -5.24
CA MET A 388 8.80 -3.18 -5.09
C MET A 388 8.66 -1.65 -5.20
N VAL A 389 7.83 -1.18 -6.13
CA VAL A 389 7.58 0.25 -6.31
C VAL A 389 6.85 0.80 -5.10
N THR A 390 5.75 0.17 -4.68
CA THR A 390 4.99 0.63 -3.52
C THR A 390 5.87 0.69 -2.28
N SER A 391 6.60 -0.37 -1.95
CA SER A 391 7.40 -0.39 -0.72
C SER A 391 8.59 0.58 -0.75
N LEU A 392 9.18 0.83 -1.92
CA LEU A 392 10.22 1.84 -2.05
C LEU A 392 9.65 3.26 -1.89
N LEU A 393 8.41 3.48 -2.34
CA LEU A 393 7.71 4.75 -2.19
C LEU A 393 7.18 4.95 -0.78
N ASP A 394 6.81 3.90 -0.06
CA ASP A 394 6.47 3.97 1.36
C ASP A 394 7.71 4.33 2.18
N PHE A 395 8.85 3.72 1.90
CA PHE A 395 10.13 4.08 2.51
C PHE A 395 10.50 5.55 2.28
N VAL A 396 10.52 6.00 1.03
CA VAL A 396 10.86 7.41 0.74
C VAL A 396 9.77 8.36 1.23
N GLY A 397 8.51 7.95 1.15
CA GLY A 397 7.35 8.66 1.68
C GLY A 397 7.53 8.96 3.17
N ALA A 398 7.81 7.94 3.98
CA ALA A 398 8.08 8.10 5.40
C ALA A 398 9.20 9.11 5.67
N PHE A 399 10.32 9.02 4.94
CA PHE A 399 11.43 9.95 5.09
C PHE A 399 11.05 11.39 4.73
N THR A 400 10.35 11.58 3.61
CA THR A 400 9.93 12.91 3.14
C THR A 400 8.86 13.56 4.03
N LEU A 401 8.01 12.75 4.66
CA LEU A 401 7.06 13.23 5.67
C LEU A 401 7.81 13.79 6.88
N ILE A 402 8.78 13.04 7.43
CA ILE A 402 9.61 13.52 8.55
C ILE A 402 10.38 14.78 8.17
N LEU A 403 10.97 14.84 6.97
CA LEU A 403 11.67 16.03 6.50
C LEU A 403 10.73 17.25 6.41
N ALA A 404 9.50 17.05 5.97
CA ALA A 404 8.49 18.11 5.91
C ALA A 404 8.05 18.59 7.30
N LEU A 405 7.91 17.68 8.27
CA LEU A 405 7.60 18.05 9.66
C LEU A 405 8.65 19.00 10.23
N VAL A 406 9.92 18.64 10.08
CA VAL A 406 11.05 19.47 10.54
C VAL A 406 11.11 20.80 9.77
N ALA A 407 10.89 20.78 8.46
CA ALA A 407 10.95 21.98 7.63
C ALA A 407 9.82 22.99 7.93
N VAL A 408 8.63 22.50 8.29
CA VAL A 408 7.48 23.34 8.67
C VAL A 408 7.55 23.80 10.13
N GLY A 409 8.42 23.18 10.94
CA GLY A 409 8.60 23.50 12.36
C GLY A 409 7.51 22.90 13.26
N VAL A 410 7.01 21.72 12.89
CA VAL A 410 6.09 20.91 13.73
C VAL A 410 6.89 19.97 14.63
N ALA A 411 8.09 19.56 14.21
CA ALA A 411 9.03 18.68 14.89
C ALA A 411 10.44 19.28 14.95
#